data_AF-A0A522BWZ1-F1
#
_entry.id   AF-A0A522BWZ1-F1
#
_cell.length_a   1.000
_cell.length_b   1.000
_cell.length_c   1.000
_cell.angle_alpha   90.00
_cell.angle_beta   90.00
_cell.angle_gamma   90.00
#
_symmetry.space_group_name_H-M   'P 1'
#
loop_
_entity.id
_entity.type
_entity.pdbx_description
1 polymer ?
#
loop_
_entity_poly.entity_id
_entity_poly.type
_entity_poly.pdbx_seq_one_letter_code
_entity_poly.pdbx_strand_id
1 'polypeptide(L)'
;MLAYRHAFHAGNHADVLKHLVLIQVLRYMAAKDKPYRLIDTHAGAGAYALDGPQAQKKGEYRNGIARLWNRADLPEAVADYVELVRSFNPDGKLKYYPG
;
A
#
# COMPACT_ATOMS: atom_id res chain seq x y z
N MET A 1 7.01 -5.71 -25.12
CA MET A 1 5.62 -6.00 -24.75
C MET A 1 5.48 -5.83 -23.23
N LEU A 2 4.88 -4.74 -22.76
CA LEU A 2 4.62 -4.52 -21.32
C LEU A 2 3.11 -4.29 -21.16
N ALA A 3 2.36 -5.39 -21.05
CA ALA A 3 0.90 -5.36 -20.91
C ALA A 3 0.45 -5.22 -19.44
N TYR A 4 1.31 -5.60 -18.49
CA TYR A 4 0.98 -5.52 -17.06
C TYR A 4 1.01 -4.06 -16.59
N ARG A 5 -0.07 -3.64 -15.91
CA ARG A 5 -0.11 -2.39 -15.15
C ARG A 5 -0.59 -2.67 -13.74
N HIS A 6 0.23 -2.30 -12.76
CA HIS A 6 -0.10 -2.52 -11.36
C HIS A 6 -1.34 -1.72 -10.91
N ALA A 7 -1.70 -0.64 -11.60
CA ALA A 7 -2.92 0.13 -11.33
C ALA A 7 -4.23 -0.70 -11.39
N PHE A 8 -4.26 -1.85 -12.07
CA PHE A 8 -5.42 -2.76 -12.05
C PHE A 8 -5.53 -3.57 -10.75
N HIS A 9 -4.46 -3.61 -9.97
CA HIS A 9 -4.23 -4.51 -8.84
C HIS A 9 -3.93 -3.77 -7.53
N ALA A 10 -3.57 -2.48 -7.62
CA ALA A 10 -3.13 -1.66 -6.51
C ALA A 10 -4.07 -1.77 -5.31
N GLY A 11 -3.51 -2.09 -4.14
CA GLY A 11 -4.25 -2.18 -2.88
C GLY A 11 -5.04 -3.47 -2.68
N ASN A 12 -4.87 -4.47 -3.55
CA ASN A 12 -5.44 -5.80 -3.33
C ASN A 12 -4.80 -6.51 -2.12
N HIS A 13 -5.27 -7.72 -1.79
CA HIS A 13 -4.77 -8.48 -0.65
C HIS A 13 -3.27 -8.82 -0.74
N ALA A 14 -2.72 -8.94 -1.96
CA ALA A 14 -1.30 -9.22 -2.16
C ALA A 14 -0.45 -8.00 -1.80
N ASP A 15 -0.87 -6.80 -2.20
CA ASP A 15 -0.22 -5.56 -1.80
C ASP A 15 -0.32 -5.31 -0.30
N VAL A 16 -1.45 -5.66 0.33
CA VAL A 16 -1.59 -5.58 1.80
C VAL A 16 -0.51 -6.42 2.49
N LEU A 17 -0.35 -7.69 2.11
CA LEU A 17 0.69 -8.56 2.67
C LEU A 17 2.10 -8.00 2.40
N LYS A 18 2.36 -7.63 1.13
CA LYS A 18 3.66 -7.14 0.67
C LYS A 18 4.09 -5.88 1.43
N HIS A 19 3.22 -4.88 1.51
CA HIS A 19 3.55 -3.58 2.13
C HIS A 19 3.60 -3.68 3.64
N LEU A 20 2.72 -4.48 4.27
CA LEU A 20 2.82 -4.75 5.71
C LEU A 20 4.19 -5.32 6.05
N VAL A 21 4.65 -6.35 5.34
CA VAL A 21 5.96 -6.95 5.60
C VAL A 21 7.09 -5.96 5.32
N LEU A 22 7.03 -5.23 4.20
CA LEU A 22 8.05 -4.24 3.83
C LEU A 22 8.21 -3.16 4.92
N ILE A 23 7.10 -2.61 5.42
CA ILE A 23 7.12 -1.59 6.48
C ILE A 23 7.80 -2.14 7.74
N GLN A 24 7.46 -3.35 8.16
CA GLN A 24 8.05 -3.95 9.37
C GLN A 24 9.54 -4.25 9.18
N VAL A 25 9.97 -4.70 8.00
CA VAL A 25 11.39 -4.90 7.68
C VAL A 25 12.14 -3.56 7.73
N LEU A 26 11.60 -2.51 7.11
CA LEU A 26 12.25 -1.19 7.10
C LEU A 26 12.35 -0.60 8.50
N ARG A 27 11.28 -0.69 9.31
CA ARG A 27 11.29 -0.26 10.71
C ARG A 27 12.33 -1.02 11.53
N TYR A 28 12.42 -2.33 11.35
CA TYR A 28 13.44 -3.15 12.02
C TYR A 28 14.87 -2.76 11.60
N MET A 29 15.12 -2.57 10.31
CA MET A 29 16.42 -2.12 9.81
C MET A 29 16.80 -0.73 10.36
N ALA A 30 15.83 0.16 10.49
CA ALA A 30 16.00 1.51 11.05
C ALA A 30 16.23 1.55 12.56
N ALA A 31 16.05 0.44 13.30
CA ALA A 31 16.34 0.37 14.74
C ALA A 31 17.83 0.55 15.05
N LYS A 32 18.70 0.35 14.06
CA LYS A 32 20.12 0.65 14.15
C LYS A 32 20.38 2.03 13.59
N ASP A 33 21.11 2.87 14.33
CA ASP A 33 21.57 4.18 13.87
C ASP A 33 22.73 4.04 12.85
N LYS A 34 22.42 3.43 11.71
CA LYS A 34 23.28 3.32 10.53
C LYS A 34 22.41 3.39 9.27
N PRO A 35 22.84 4.15 8.25
CA PRO A 35 22.08 4.24 7.00
C PRO A 35 22.04 2.89 6.28
N TYR A 36 20.96 2.66 5.52
CA TYR A 36 20.81 1.52 4.61
C TYR A 36 20.27 1.98 3.25
N ARG A 37 20.46 1.15 2.22
CA ARG A 37 19.97 1.38 0.86
C ARG A 37 18.78 0.46 0.57
N LEU A 38 17.67 1.04 0.13
CA LEU A 38 16.56 0.31 -0.45
C LEU A 38 16.73 0.25 -1.98
N ILE A 39 16.65 -0.95 -2.54
CA ILE A 39 16.64 -1.17 -3.99
C ILE A 39 15.33 -1.87 -4.34
N ASP A 40 14.45 -1.18 -5.05
CA ASP A 40 13.23 -1.77 -5.59
C ASP A 40 13.40 -2.00 -7.10
N THR A 41 13.51 -3.27 -7.48
CA THR A 41 13.75 -3.68 -8.86
C THR A 41 12.53 -3.47 -9.77
N HIS A 42 11.33 -3.38 -9.20
CA HIS A 42 10.06 -3.30 -9.92
C HIS A 42 9.11 -2.29 -9.25
N ALA A 43 9.63 -1.08 -8.98
CA ALA A 43 8.98 -0.03 -8.17
C ALA A 43 7.62 0.50 -8.68
N GLY A 44 7.23 0.15 -9.91
CA GLY A 44 5.96 0.59 -10.47
C GLY A 44 5.86 2.11 -10.62
N ALA A 45 4.70 2.67 -10.27
CA ALA A 45 4.39 4.09 -10.45
C ALA A 45 4.52 4.91 -9.16
N GLY A 46 4.86 4.27 -8.04
CA GLY A 46 4.92 4.89 -6.70
C GLY A 46 3.57 5.17 -6.04
N ALA A 47 2.55 5.60 -6.77
CA ALA A 47 1.20 5.77 -6.23
C ALA A 47 0.12 5.52 -7.30
N TYR A 48 -1.07 5.10 -6.86
CA TYR A 48 -2.15 4.67 -7.73
C TYR A 48 -3.49 5.28 -7.33
N ALA A 49 -4.18 5.90 -8.30
CA ALA A 49 -5.55 6.37 -8.13
C ALA A 49 -6.54 5.19 -8.13
N LEU A 50 -7.16 4.93 -6.98
CA LEU A 50 -8.17 3.89 -6.77
C LEU A 50 -9.53 4.28 -7.35
N ASP A 51 -9.82 5.57 -7.50
CA ASP A 51 -10.99 6.10 -8.21
C ASP A 51 -10.78 6.19 -9.74
N GLY A 52 -9.56 5.92 -10.22
CA GLY A 52 -9.22 5.89 -11.64
C GLY A 52 -9.74 4.67 -12.40
N PRO A 53 -9.80 4.74 -13.75
CA PRO A 53 -10.44 3.72 -14.58
C PRO A 53 -9.76 2.34 -14.49
N GLN A 54 -8.44 2.26 -14.33
CA GLN A 54 -7.75 0.97 -14.17
C GLN A 54 -8.16 0.26 -12.87
N ALA A 55 -8.12 0.96 -11.74
CA ALA A 55 -8.49 0.39 -10.45
C ALA A 55 -9.97 0.00 -10.44
N GLN A 56 -10.84 0.83 -11.00
CA GLN A 56 -12.29 0.54 -11.07
C GLN A 56 -12.64 -0.60 -12.02
N LYS A 57 -11.82 -0.88 -13.04
CA LYS A 57 -12.05 -2.01 -13.97
C LYS A 57 -12.07 -3.36 -13.27
N LYS A 58 -11.21 -3.57 -12.25
CA LYS A 58 -11.16 -4.83 -11.48
C LYS A 58 -11.66 -4.68 -10.04
N GLY A 59 -11.49 -3.51 -9.44
CA GLY A 59 -11.92 -3.22 -8.07
C GLY A 59 -11.22 -4.04 -7.00
N GLU A 60 -10.03 -4.60 -7.26
CA GLU A 60 -9.39 -5.56 -6.35
C GLU A 60 -9.08 -4.98 -4.97
N TYR A 61 -8.81 -3.66 -4.87
CA TYR A 61 -8.57 -2.97 -3.60
C TYR A 61 -9.73 -3.09 -2.60
N ARG A 62 -10.96 -3.31 -3.10
CA ARG A 62 -12.17 -3.49 -2.26
C ARG A 62 -12.05 -4.74 -1.39
N ASN A 63 -11.32 -5.76 -1.85
CA ASN A 63 -11.04 -6.99 -1.11
C ASN A 63 -9.68 -6.96 -0.39
N GLY A 64 -8.92 -5.87 -0.51
CA GLY A 64 -7.66 -5.64 0.19
C GLY A 64 -7.78 -4.49 1.18
N ILE A 65 -7.07 -3.39 0.92
CA ILE A 65 -6.95 -2.25 1.83
C ILE A 65 -8.30 -1.66 2.28
N ALA A 66 -9.32 -1.67 1.42
CA ALA A 66 -10.64 -1.12 1.78
C ALA A 66 -11.28 -1.85 2.97
N ARG A 67 -11.00 -3.14 3.17
CA ARG A 67 -11.52 -3.92 4.30
C ARG A 67 -10.88 -3.52 5.64
N LEU A 68 -9.73 -2.87 5.59
CA LEU A 68 -8.98 -2.42 6.75
C LEU A 68 -9.22 -0.93 7.05
N TRP A 69 -9.63 -0.16 6.03
CA TRP A 69 -9.67 1.31 6.03
C TRP A 69 -10.38 1.96 7.22
N ASN A 70 -11.51 1.39 7.66
CA ASN A 70 -12.33 1.95 8.75
C ASN A 70 -12.28 1.10 10.03
N ARG A 71 -11.39 0.10 10.10
CA ARG A 71 -11.26 -0.73 11.30
C ARG A 71 -10.52 0.04 12.40
N ALA A 72 -11.00 -0.13 13.63
CA ALA A 72 -10.40 0.42 14.85
C ALA A 72 -9.71 -0.66 15.71
N ASP A 73 -9.87 -1.94 15.34
CA ASP A 73 -9.42 -3.13 16.06
C ASP A 73 -8.25 -3.83 15.34
N LEU A 74 -7.41 -3.05 14.66
CA LEU A 74 -6.28 -3.56 13.90
C LEU A 74 -5.12 -3.90 14.85
N PRO A 75 -4.45 -5.06 14.67
CA PRO A 75 -3.15 -5.30 15.31
C PRO A 75 -2.16 -4.19 14.95
N GLU A 76 -1.23 -3.87 15.85
CA GLU A 76 -0.31 -2.73 15.73
C GLU A 76 0.39 -2.63 14.37
N ALA A 77 1.01 -3.72 13.89
CA ALA A 77 1.68 -3.74 12.59
C ALA A 77 0.76 -3.46 11.40
N VAL A 78 -0.52 -3.84 11.50
CA VAL A 78 -1.54 -3.55 10.48
C VAL A 78 -2.02 -2.11 10.59
N ALA A 79 -2.18 -1.60 11.81
CA ALA A 79 -2.56 -0.21 12.06
C ALA A 79 -1.51 0.75 11.50
N ASP A 80 -0.22 0.50 11.74
CA ASP A 80 0.90 1.26 11.17
C ASP A 80 0.84 1.35 9.64
N TYR A 81 0.57 0.22 8.98
CA TYR A 81 0.40 0.16 7.53
C TYR A 81 -0.79 1.00 7.06
N VAL A 82 -1.94 0.85 7.71
CA VAL A 82 -3.15 1.61 7.35
C VAL A 82 -2.94 3.11 7.57
N GLU A 83 -2.22 3.52 8.63
CA GLU A 83 -1.88 4.93 8.86
C GLU A 83 -1.01 5.53 7.77
N LEU A 84 -0.03 4.78 7.26
CA LEU A 84 0.75 5.24 6.10
C LEU A 84 -0.13 5.44 4.86
N VAL A 85 -1.09 4.55 4.62
CA VAL A 85 -2.09 4.76 3.55
C VAL A 85 -3.00 5.96 3.84
N ARG A 86 -3.41 6.17 5.10
CA ARG A 86 -4.21 7.34 5.54
C ARG A 86 -3.48 8.65 5.31
N SER A 87 -2.18 8.72 5.59
CA SER A 87 -1.38 9.92 5.33
C SER A 87 -1.35 10.33 3.85
N PHE A 88 -1.58 9.38 2.94
CA PHE A 88 -1.69 9.62 1.49
C PHE A 88 -3.09 10.06 1.04
N ASN A 89 -4.06 10.09 1.96
CA ASN A 89 -5.46 10.41 1.72
C ASN A 89 -5.99 11.36 2.82
N PRO A 90 -5.50 12.62 2.87
CA PRO A 90 -5.80 13.54 3.97
C PRO A 90 -7.27 13.96 4.05
N ASP A 91 -8.07 13.74 3.00
CA ASP A 91 -9.51 13.99 3.00
C ASP A 91 -10.34 12.84 3.61
N GLY A 92 -9.68 11.80 4.13
CA GLY A 92 -10.30 10.62 4.74
C GLY A 92 -10.95 9.66 3.75
N LYS A 93 -10.88 9.94 2.45
CA LYS A 93 -11.44 9.08 1.40
C LYS A 93 -10.33 8.26 0.78
N LEU A 94 -10.51 6.94 0.72
CA LEU A 94 -9.57 6.03 0.10
C LEU A 94 -9.56 6.21 -1.44
N LYS A 95 -8.77 7.18 -1.92
CA LYS A 95 -8.64 7.56 -3.33
C LYS A 95 -7.30 7.18 -3.92
N TYR A 96 -6.24 7.18 -3.11
CA TYR A 96 -4.89 6.87 -3.52
C TYR A 96 -4.33 5.70 -2.72
N TYR A 97 -3.60 4.82 -3.39
CA TYR A 97 -2.84 3.76 -2.76
C TYR A 97 -1.34 4.00 -2.98
N PRO A 98 -0.53 4.16 -1.93
CA PRO A 98 0.92 4.22 -2.06
C PRO A 98 1.46 2.83 -2.43
N GLY A 99 2.32 2.80 -3.45
CA GLY A 99 3.02 1.63 -3.95
C GLY A 99 4.17 1.19 -3.07
#